data_AF-A0A0X1TIZ9-F1
#
_entry.id   AF-A0A0X1TIZ9-F1
#
_cell.length_a   1.000
_cell.length_b   1.000
_cell.length_c   1.000
_cell.angle_alpha   90.00
_cell.angle_beta   90.00
_cell.angle_gamma   90.00
#
_symmetry.space_group_name_H-M   'P 1'
#
loop_
_entity.id
_entity.type
_entity.pdbx_description
1 polymer ?
#
loop_
_entity_poly.entity_id
_entity_poly.type
_entity_poly.pdbx_seq_one_letter_code
_entity_poly.pdbx_strand_id
1 'polypeptide(L)'
;MKNVCLILGLVIMSLSGCSNNTSPKTISTPQSLQSLSITTNTGTNTNTVSNPSTEENNSQPNDSNQQTETTNSTEKTFATQQDFVDYMYEKVKALEDTISLLDSNLTQVYSVAGTEAETAQLSIRHNLLKQTTNEMNAIESLKRPNEEVATLQDYVVKAYHYNVEYKTAEYEVFKAETLQDRQVLLDANAENEKLAQQYISLAWSEIDRLSETAYDRK
;
A
#
# COMPACT_ATOMS: atom_id res chain seq x y z
N MET A 1 50.46 7.88 3.76
CA MET A 1 50.17 8.13 2.33
C MET A 1 48.66 8.28 2.18
N LYS A 2 48.24 9.37 1.52
CA LYS A 2 46.90 9.71 0.99
C LYS A 2 45.73 9.90 1.99
N ASN A 3 45.60 11.15 2.44
CA ASN A 3 44.33 11.75 2.85
C ASN A 3 43.46 11.94 1.60
N VAL A 4 42.25 11.38 1.59
CA VAL A 4 41.26 11.62 0.54
C VAL A 4 40.33 12.73 1.02
N CYS A 5 40.51 13.92 0.45
CA CYS A 5 39.56 15.02 0.56
C CYS A 5 38.31 14.70 -0.26
N LEU A 6 37.16 14.60 0.40
CA LEU A 6 35.87 14.54 -0.26
C LEU A 6 35.40 15.98 -0.46
N ILE A 7 35.58 16.49 -1.68
CA ILE A 7 35.21 17.85 -2.06
C ILE A 7 33.69 17.93 -2.15
N LEU A 8 33.14 18.76 -1.26
CA LEU A 8 31.76 19.21 -1.20
C LEU A 8 31.46 20.05 -2.46
N GLY A 9 30.69 19.52 -3.40
CA GLY A 9 30.21 20.24 -4.58
C GLY A 9 29.02 21.13 -4.24
N LEU A 10 29.29 22.30 -3.67
CA LEU A 10 28.30 23.33 -3.34
C LEU A 10 28.10 24.23 -4.57
N VAL A 11 27.02 24.02 -5.33
CA VAL A 11 26.65 24.87 -6.47
C VAL A 11 25.95 26.12 -5.95
N ILE A 12 26.67 27.23 -5.98
CA ILE A 12 26.15 28.58 -5.74
C ILE A 12 25.65 29.12 -7.08
N MET A 13 24.33 29.24 -7.24
CA MET A 13 23.73 30.06 -8.30
C MET A 13 23.35 31.41 -7.69
N SER A 14 24.15 32.43 -8.01
CA SER A 14 23.90 33.82 -7.63
C SER A 14 22.85 34.48 -8.53
N LEU A 15 22.08 35.37 -7.89
CA LEU A 15 20.94 36.12 -8.37
C LEU A 15 21.20 37.01 -9.59
N SER A 16 20.18 37.12 -10.46
CA SER A 16 19.93 38.31 -11.27
C SER A 16 18.51 38.77 -10.99
N GLY A 17 18.38 39.94 -10.33
CA GLY A 17 17.11 40.61 -10.12
C GLY A 17 16.69 41.44 -11.34
N CYS A 18 15.38 41.52 -11.57
CA CYS A 18 14.73 42.65 -12.21
C CYS A 18 13.44 42.95 -11.43
N SER A 19 13.34 44.20 -10.99
CA SER A 19 12.25 44.75 -10.17
C SER A 19 11.08 45.22 -11.04
N ASN A 20 9.87 44.94 -10.53
CA ASN A 20 8.58 45.59 -10.68
C ASN A 20 7.95 45.82 -12.06
N ASN A 21 6.80 45.13 -12.28
CA ASN A 21 5.57 45.83 -12.62
C ASN A 21 4.32 45.12 -12.05
N THR A 22 3.45 45.93 -11.47
CA THR A 22 2.19 45.66 -10.76
C THR A 22 1.11 44.99 -11.61
N SER A 23 0.56 43.87 -11.13
CA SER A 23 -0.87 43.48 -11.22
C SER A 23 -1.10 42.21 -10.37
N PRO A 24 -2.06 42.18 -9.42
CA PRO A 24 -2.33 40.99 -8.64
C PRO A 24 -3.13 40.00 -9.50
N LYS A 25 -2.47 39.00 -10.08
CA LYS A 25 -3.15 37.81 -10.57
C LYS A 25 -3.37 36.88 -9.38
N THR A 26 -4.64 36.71 -9.03
CA THR A 26 -5.14 35.69 -8.13
C THR A 26 -4.60 34.33 -8.56
N ILE A 27 -3.68 33.78 -7.76
CA ILE A 27 -3.24 32.39 -7.90
C ILE A 27 -4.35 31.54 -7.29
N SER A 28 -5.03 30.78 -8.17
CA SER A 28 -6.07 29.83 -7.81
C SER A 28 -5.46 28.75 -6.92
N THR A 29 -5.91 28.67 -5.67
CA THR A 29 -5.69 27.51 -4.80
C THR A 29 -6.25 26.25 -5.45
N PRO A 30 -5.54 25.11 -5.41
CA PRO A 30 -6.15 23.84 -5.78
C PRO A 30 -7.32 23.53 -4.85
N GLN A 31 -8.41 23.03 -5.42
CA GLN A 31 -9.67 22.77 -4.74
C GLN A 31 -9.51 21.68 -3.68
N SER A 32 -10.17 21.87 -2.54
CA SER A 32 -10.35 20.84 -1.52
C SER A 32 -10.99 19.60 -2.14
N LEU A 33 -10.42 18.42 -1.91
CA LEU A 33 -11.10 17.16 -2.17
C LEU A 33 -12.39 17.15 -1.34
N GLN A 34 -13.53 17.03 -2.01
CA GLN A 34 -14.82 16.87 -1.39
C GLN A 34 -14.77 15.61 -0.50
N SER A 35 -15.17 15.78 0.75
CA SER A 35 -15.27 14.73 1.75
C SER A 35 -16.04 13.52 1.22
N LEU A 36 -15.43 12.34 1.26
CA LEU A 36 -16.15 11.06 1.17
C LEU A 36 -17.13 10.99 2.35
N SER A 37 -18.42 11.18 2.10
CA SER A 37 -19.45 11.00 3.11
C SER A 37 -19.68 9.50 3.32
N ILE A 38 -19.16 8.94 4.41
CA ILE A 38 -19.56 7.60 4.88
C ILE A 38 -20.86 7.79 5.66
N THR A 39 -21.99 7.39 5.05
CA THR A 39 -23.29 7.31 5.74
C THR A 39 -23.26 6.16 6.75
N THR A 40 -23.18 6.48 8.04
CA THR A 40 -23.46 5.54 9.13
C THR A 40 -24.98 5.37 9.28
N ASN A 41 -25.51 4.22 8.87
CA ASN A 41 -26.87 3.82 9.23
C ASN A 41 -26.89 3.38 10.71
N THR A 42 -27.16 4.31 11.62
CA THR A 42 -27.56 3.97 12.99
C THR A 42 -29.09 3.88 13.05
N GLY A 43 -29.61 2.67 12.84
CA GLY A 43 -31.02 2.36 13.06
C GLY A 43 -31.29 2.16 14.55
N THR A 44 -31.80 3.20 15.20
CA THR A 44 -32.49 3.11 16.49
C THR A 44 -33.85 2.47 16.26
N ASN A 45 -34.21 1.42 17.00
CA ASN A 45 -35.62 1.08 17.19
C ASN A 45 -35.89 0.65 18.64
N THR A 46 -36.98 1.22 19.12
CA THR A 46 -37.49 1.35 20.49
C THR A 46 -38.14 0.08 21.05
N ASN A 47 -38.00 -0.10 22.36
CA ASN A 47 -38.73 -1.07 23.19
C ASN A 47 -40.25 -0.85 23.15
N THR A 48 -41.02 -1.94 23.10
CA THR A 48 -42.32 -2.04 23.79
C THR A 48 -42.58 -3.49 24.20
N VAL A 49 -42.89 -3.68 25.48
CA VAL A 49 -43.17 -4.93 26.20
C VAL A 49 -44.65 -5.30 26.07
N SER A 50 -44.97 -6.60 25.94
CA SER A 50 -46.09 -7.29 26.64
C SER A 50 -46.05 -8.82 26.43
N ASN A 51 -45.95 -9.56 27.54
CA ASN A 51 -46.19 -11.00 27.73
C ASN A 51 -47.71 -11.22 28.06
N PRO A 52 -48.33 -12.42 28.29
CA PRO A 52 -47.73 -13.72 28.64
C PRO A 52 -48.36 -15.01 28.06
N SER A 53 -47.67 -16.16 28.19
CA SER A 53 -48.12 -17.39 28.88
C SER A 53 -47.14 -18.58 28.71
N THR A 54 -46.81 -19.23 29.86
CA THR A 54 -46.45 -20.64 30.18
C THR A 54 -46.12 -21.62 29.04
N GLU A 55 -45.14 -22.54 29.10
CA GLU A 55 -44.68 -23.45 30.17
C GLU A 55 -43.29 -24.07 29.82
N GLU A 56 -42.70 -24.81 30.76
CA GLU A 56 -41.33 -25.33 30.89
C GLU A 56 -40.76 -26.18 29.73
N ASN A 57 -39.44 -26.08 29.46
CA ASN A 57 -38.54 -27.26 29.51
C ASN A 57 -37.06 -26.84 29.52
N ASN A 58 -36.29 -27.48 30.38
CA ASN A 58 -34.88 -27.25 30.63
C ASN A 58 -34.07 -28.18 29.71
N SER A 59 -33.38 -27.64 28.71
CA SER A 59 -32.28 -28.33 28.00
C SER A 59 -31.45 -27.32 27.22
N GLN A 60 -30.25 -27.08 27.71
CA GLN A 60 -29.17 -26.40 27.00
C GLN A 60 -28.84 -27.17 25.70
N PRO A 61 -28.66 -26.47 24.58
CA PRO A 61 -27.45 -26.71 23.82
C PRO A 61 -26.70 -25.42 23.53
N ASN A 62 -25.39 -25.56 23.69
CA ASN A 62 -24.35 -24.69 23.22
C ASN A 62 -24.47 -24.50 21.70
N ASP A 63 -24.53 -23.27 21.20
CA ASP A 63 -24.10 -22.97 19.84
C ASP A 63 -23.52 -21.56 19.77
N SER A 64 -22.18 -21.53 19.84
CA SER A 64 -21.40 -20.40 19.35
C SER A 64 -21.58 -20.34 17.85
N ASN A 65 -22.49 -19.49 17.38
CA ASN A 65 -22.55 -19.08 15.99
C ASN A 65 -21.33 -18.19 15.69
N GLN A 66 -20.17 -18.80 15.49
CA GLN A 66 -19.19 -18.27 14.56
C GLN A 66 -19.80 -18.44 13.17
N GLN A 67 -20.43 -17.37 12.70
CA GLN A 67 -20.78 -17.26 11.29
C GLN A 67 -19.47 -17.04 10.55
N THR A 68 -18.84 -18.16 10.18
CA THR A 68 -17.83 -18.20 9.13
C THR A 68 -18.50 -17.59 7.90
N GLU A 69 -18.08 -16.39 7.52
CA GLU A 69 -18.26 -15.92 6.16
C GLU A 69 -17.46 -16.86 5.26
N THR A 70 -18.11 -17.92 4.82
CA THR A 70 -17.67 -18.70 3.68
C THR A 70 -17.88 -17.80 2.46
N THR A 71 -16.94 -16.88 2.23
CA THR A 71 -16.76 -16.34 0.89
C THR A 71 -16.44 -17.55 0.02
N ASN A 72 -17.41 -18.02 -0.74
CA ASN A 72 -17.19 -18.86 -1.92
C ASN A 72 -16.36 -18.03 -2.90
N SER A 73 -15.08 -17.85 -2.60
CA SER A 73 -14.10 -17.30 -3.51
C SER A 73 -13.96 -18.35 -4.60
N THR A 74 -14.55 -18.07 -5.76
CA THR A 74 -14.29 -18.88 -6.93
C THR A 74 -12.80 -18.71 -7.21
N GLU A 75 -12.02 -19.74 -6.90
CA GLU A 75 -10.56 -19.74 -7.05
C GLU A 75 -10.23 -19.32 -8.48
N LYS A 76 -9.49 -18.21 -8.64
CA LYS A 76 -9.16 -17.68 -9.96
C LYS A 76 -8.25 -18.70 -10.65
N THR A 77 -8.71 -19.21 -11.79
CA THR A 77 -7.97 -20.18 -12.61
C THR A 77 -7.62 -19.54 -13.95
N PHE A 78 -6.48 -19.97 -14.51
CA PHE A 78 -5.94 -19.43 -15.76
C PHE A 78 -5.92 -20.53 -16.81
N ALA A 79 -6.47 -20.25 -17.99
CA ALA A 79 -6.57 -21.23 -19.07
C ALA A 79 -5.22 -21.40 -19.79
N THR A 80 -4.45 -20.32 -19.89
CA THR A 80 -3.14 -20.30 -20.57
C THR A 80 -2.04 -19.70 -19.69
N GLN A 81 -0.79 -19.91 -20.11
CA GLN A 81 0.36 -19.20 -19.55
C GLN A 81 0.23 -17.69 -19.74
N GLN A 82 -0.14 -17.23 -20.94
CA GLN A 82 -0.24 -15.81 -21.23
C GLN A 82 -1.28 -15.11 -20.35
N ASP A 83 -2.45 -15.72 -20.10
CA ASP A 83 -3.46 -15.16 -19.18
C ASP A 83 -2.91 -14.93 -17.77
N PHE A 84 -2.03 -15.82 -17.31
CA PHE A 84 -1.36 -15.70 -16.02
C PHE A 84 -0.30 -14.59 -16.04
N VAL A 85 0.50 -14.51 -17.10
CA VAL A 85 1.51 -13.46 -17.28
C VAL A 85 0.85 -12.08 -17.34
N ASP A 86 -0.23 -11.92 -18.12
CA ASP A 86 -1.01 -10.68 -18.20
C ASP A 86 -1.55 -10.26 -16.82
N TYR A 87 -2.07 -11.22 -16.06
CA TYR A 87 -2.53 -10.95 -14.71
C TYR A 87 -1.41 -10.51 -13.78
N MET A 88 -0.25 -11.16 -13.82
CA MET A 88 0.91 -10.78 -13.02
C MET A 88 1.43 -9.40 -13.42
N TYR A 89 1.45 -9.09 -14.72
CA TYR A 89 1.76 -7.76 -15.24
C TYR A 89 0.87 -6.67 -14.63
N GLU A 90 -0.44 -6.88 -14.58
CA GLU A 90 -1.35 -5.92 -13.94
C GLU A 90 -1.11 -5.81 -12.42
N LYS A 91 -0.71 -6.89 -11.75
CA LYS A 91 -0.37 -6.85 -10.32
C LYS A 91 0.92 -6.08 -10.04
N VAL A 92 1.98 -6.26 -10.84
CA VAL A 92 3.21 -5.48 -10.66
C VAL A 92 2.95 -3.98 -10.87
N LYS A 93 2.18 -3.59 -11.90
CA LYS A 93 1.79 -2.18 -12.07
C LYS A 93 0.98 -1.64 -10.90
N ALA A 94 -0.03 -2.40 -10.44
CA ALA A 94 -0.84 -1.99 -9.31
C ALA A 94 -0.03 -1.82 -8.02
N LEU A 95 1.02 -2.64 -7.84
CA LEU A 95 1.98 -2.48 -6.74
C LEU A 95 2.78 -1.17 -6.88
N GLU A 96 3.33 -0.86 -8.06
CA GLU A 96 4.06 0.39 -8.32
C GLU A 96 3.19 1.64 -8.12
N ASP A 97 1.92 1.59 -8.53
CA ASP A 97 0.93 2.63 -8.26
C ASP A 97 0.68 2.79 -6.75
N THR A 98 0.57 1.67 -6.03
CA THR A 98 0.35 1.68 -4.57
C THR A 98 1.56 2.24 -3.81
N ILE A 99 2.78 1.92 -4.26
CA ILE A 99 4.02 2.51 -3.74
C ILE A 99 3.99 4.03 -3.90
N SER A 100 3.65 4.51 -5.11
CA SER A 100 3.53 5.95 -5.39
C SER A 100 2.49 6.64 -4.50
N LEU A 101 1.36 5.96 -4.24
CA LEU A 101 0.34 6.46 -3.31
C LEU A 101 0.83 6.49 -1.86
N LEU A 102 1.58 5.48 -1.42
CA LEU A 102 2.18 5.44 -0.09
C LEU A 102 3.22 6.56 0.11
N ASP A 103 3.99 6.89 -0.91
CA ASP A 103 4.98 7.98 -0.88
C ASP A 103 4.31 9.35 -0.80
N SER A 104 3.29 9.55 -1.63
CA SER A 104 2.46 10.76 -1.59
C SER A 104 1.76 10.91 -0.24
N ASN A 105 1.20 9.82 0.29
CA ASN A 105 0.56 9.82 1.60
C ASN A 105 1.56 10.10 2.73
N LEU A 106 2.79 9.57 2.70
CA LEU A 106 3.81 9.90 3.72
C LEU A 106 4.16 11.40 3.70
N THR A 107 4.27 11.99 2.52
CA THR A 107 4.47 13.44 2.37
C THR A 107 3.31 14.24 2.98
N GLN A 108 2.08 13.75 2.81
CA GLN A 108 0.90 14.36 3.42
C GLN A 108 0.90 14.21 4.95
N VAL A 109 1.21 13.01 5.48
CA VAL A 109 1.39 12.76 6.92
C VAL A 109 2.39 13.75 7.50
N TYR A 110 3.55 13.95 6.85
CA TYR A 110 4.54 14.94 7.28
C TYR A 110 3.98 16.36 7.38
N SER A 111 3.18 16.75 6.40
CA SER A 111 2.63 18.10 6.32
C SER A 111 1.58 18.39 7.39
N VAL A 112 0.99 17.36 7.99
CA VAL A 112 -0.10 17.48 8.96
C VAL A 112 0.22 16.86 10.33
N ALA A 113 1.47 16.47 10.57
CA ALA A 113 1.90 15.84 11.82
C ALA A 113 1.58 16.72 13.04
N GLY A 114 1.03 16.10 14.09
CA GLY A 114 0.59 16.79 15.32
C GLY A 114 -0.76 17.51 15.21
N THR A 115 -1.50 17.29 14.12
CA THR A 115 -2.85 17.87 13.92
C THR A 115 -3.92 16.78 13.88
N GLU A 116 -5.19 17.17 13.99
CA GLU A 116 -6.33 16.24 13.89
C GLU A 116 -6.36 15.48 12.54
N ALA A 117 -5.80 16.07 11.47
CA ALA A 117 -5.76 15.47 10.14
C ALA A 117 -4.75 14.31 10.01
N GLU A 118 -3.79 14.19 10.94
CA GLU A 118 -2.79 13.11 10.93
C GLU A 118 -3.46 11.73 11.00
N THR A 119 -4.43 11.57 11.89
CA THR A 119 -5.14 10.29 12.08
C THR A 119 -5.80 9.81 10.78
N ALA A 120 -6.39 10.72 10.00
CA ALA A 120 -7.01 10.38 8.72
C ALA A 120 -5.97 9.91 7.70
N GLN A 121 -4.81 10.60 7.62
CA GLN A 121 -3.74 10.22 6.70
C GLN A 121 -3.09 8.88 7.09
N LEU A 122 -2.92 8.61 8.39
CA LEU A 122 -2.43 7.32 8.89
C LEU A 122 -3.43 6.19 8.61
N SER A 123 -4.74 6.45 8.70
CA SER A 123 -5.76 5.46 8.34
C SER A 123 -5.69 5.09 6.85
N ILE A 124 -5.47 6.07 5.97
CA ILE A 124 -5.25 5.81 4.54
C ILE A 124 -4.02 4.93 4.35
N ARG A 125 -2.88 5.26 4.99
CA ARG A 125 -1.65 4.45 4.92
C ARG A 125 -1.89 3.00 5.32
N HIS A 126 -2.54 2.81 6.47
CA HIS A 126 -2.85 1.49 7.00
C HIS A 126 -3.72 0.67 6.03
N ASN A 127 -4.74 1.30 5.44
CA ASN A 127 -5.63 0.64 4.49
C ASN A 127 -4.90 0.23 3.20
N LEU A 128 -4.01 1.09 2.68
CA LEU A 128 -3.18 0.76 1.50
C LEU A 128 -2.25 -0.43 1.78
N LEU A 129 -1.57 -0.44 2.93
CA LEU A 129 -0.72 -1.56 3.32
C LEU A 129 -1.53 -2.86 3.49
N LYS A 130 -2.68 -2.79 4.18
CA LYS A 130 -3.58 -3.93 4.36
C LYS A 130 -4.08 -4.48 3.02
N GLN A 131 -4.48 -3.61 2.10
CA GLN A 131 -4.90 -4.02 0.76
C GLN A 131 -3.75 -4.71 0.01
N THR A 132 -2.54 -4.15 0.10
CA THR A 132 -1.34 -4.73 -0.52
C THR A 132 -1.04 -6.13 0.04
N THR A 133 -1.11 -6.31 1.37
CA THR A 133 -0.97 -7.62 2.01
C THR A 133 -2.04 -8.61 1.54
N ASN A 134 -3.30 -8.18 1.43
CA ASN A 134 -4.38 -9.04 0.97
C ASN A 134 -4.17 -9.49 -0.49
N GLU A 135 -3.72 -8.58 -1.36
CA GLU A 135 -3.38 -8.87 -2.75
C GLU A 135 -2.20 -9.84 -2.84
N MET A 136 -1.16 -9.66 -2.02
CA MET A 136 -0.04 -10.61 -1.92
C MET A 136 -0.53 -12.03 -1.61
N ASN A 137 -1.35 -12.18 -0.56
CA ASN A 137 -1.89 -13.47 -0.15
C ASN A 137 -2.77 -14.08 -1.25
N ALA A 138 -3.58 -13.25 -1.93
CA ALA A 138 -4.39 -13.69 -3.05
C ALA A 138 -3.51 -14.23 -4.19
N ILE A 139 -2.45 -13.52 -4.55
CA ILE A 139 -1.48 -13.93 -5.58
C ILE A 139 -0.78 -15.23 -5.19
N GLU A 140 -0.34 -15.36 -3.95
CA GLU A 140 0.33 -16.57 -3.43
C GLU A 140 -0.58 -17.80 -3.51
N SER A 141 -1.88 -17.63 -3.25
CA SER A 141 -2.87 -18.72 -3.31
C SER A 141 -3.26 -19.15 -4.73
N LEU A 142 -2.85 -18.42 -5.77
CA LEU A 142 -3.26 -18.72 -7.13
C LEU A 142 -2.71 -20.06 -7.62
N LYS A 143 -3.59 -20.85 -8.24
CA LYS A 143 -3.19 -22.03 -8.98
C LYS A 143 -2.47 -21.64 -10.26
N ARG A 144 -1.28 -22.20 -10.43
CA ARG A 144 -0.45 -22.03 -11.64
C ARG A 144 -0.98 -22.89 -12.80
N PRO A 145 -1.03 -22.37 -14.03
CA PRO A 145 -1.37 -23.16 -15.22
C PRO A 145 -0.28 -24.17 -15.61
N ASN A 146 0.99 -23.88 -15.31
CA ASN A 146 2.14 -24.77 -15.56
C ASN A 146 3.31 -24.42 -14.61
N GLU A 147 4.42 -25.16 -14.69
CA GLU A 147 5.60 -24.91 -13.85
C GLU A 147 6.47 -23.74 -14.35
N GLU A 148 6.34 -23.32 -15.62
CA GLU A 148 7.17 -22.24 -16.18
C GLU A 148 6.88 -20.88 -15.54
N VAL A 149 5.65 -20.66 -15.07
CA VAL A 149 5.24 -19.42 -14.39
C VAL A 149 5.52 -19.41 -12.88
N ALA A 150 6.10 -20.48 -12.34
CA ALA A 150 6.38 -20.60 -10.91
C ALA A 150 7.30 -19.48 -10.40
N THR A 151 8.36 -19.20 -11.14
CA THR A 151 9.33 -18.15 -10.83
C THR A 151 8.69 -16.77 -10.90
N LEU A 152 7.81 -16.53 -11.88
CA LEU A 152 7.08 -15.27 -11.97
C LEU A 152 6.20 -15.05 -10.74
N GLN A 153 5.41 -16.05 -10.33
CA GLN A 153 4.57 -15.94 -9.15
C GLN A 153 5.40 -15.65 -7.89
N ASP A 154 6.51 -16.36 -7.69
CA ASP A 154 7.42 -16.15 -6.55
C ASP A 154 7.98 -14.72 -6.53
N TYR A 155 8.45 -14.22 -7.67
CA TYR A 155 8.98 -12.85 -7.76
C TYR A 155 7.91 -11.79 -7.48
N VAL A 156 6.70 -11.96 -7.99
CA VAL A 156 5.60 -11.03 -7.71
C VAL A 156 5.22 -11.06 -6.23
N VAL A 157 5.07 -12.25 -5.63
CA VAL A 157 4.77 -12.37 -4.18
C VAL A 157 5.85 -11.68 -3.34
N LYS A 158 7.14 -11.92 -3.66
CA LYS A 158 8.25 -11.27 -2.95
C LYS A 158 8.31 -9.77 -3.17
N ALA A 159 7.97 -9.29 -4.37
CA ALA A 159 7.87 -7.85 -4.65
C ALA A 159 6.84 -7.20 -3.71
N TYR A 160 5.65 -7.80 -3.58
CA TYR A 160 4.63 -7.34 -2.63
C TYR A 160 5.11 -7.42 -1.17
N HIS A 161 5.66 -8.55 -0.76
CA HIS A 161 6.12 -8.80 0.61
C HIS A 161 7.14 -7.74 1.08
N TYR A 162 8.23 -7.58 0.34
CA TYR A 162 9.28 -6.64 0.73
C TYR A 162 8.82 -5.18 0.63
N ASN A 163 7.90 -4.83 -0.28
CA ASN A 163 7.33 -3.48 -0.30
C ASN A 163 6.43 -3.21 0.91
N VAL A 164 5.66 -4.20 1.39
CA VAL A 164 4.89 -4.05 2.63
C VAL A 164 5.82 -3.83 3.81
N GLU A 165 6.89 -4.62 3.94
CA GLU A 165 7.86 -4.46 5.04
C GLU A 165 8.58 -3.11 4.95
N TYR A 166 9.11 -2.78 3.77
CA TYR A 166 9.83 -1.53 3.49
C TYR A 166 8.98 -0.31 3.83
N LYS A 167 7.75 -0.25 3.30
CA LYS A 167 6.85 0.89 3.51
C LYS A 167 6.26 0.95 4.92
N THR A 168 6.14 -0.18 5.61
CA THR A 168 5.79 -0.17 7.03
C THR A 168 6.91 0.48 7.85
N ALA A 169 8.15 0.04 7.67
CA ALA A 169 9.31 0.55 8.40
C ALA A 169 9.68 2.00 8.02
N GLU A 170 9.40 2.44 6.79
CA GLU A 170 9.60 3.83 6.35
C GLU A 170 8.84 4.85 7.21
N TYR A 171 7.64 4.50 7.67
CA TYR A 171 6.90 5.36 8.60
C TYR A 171 7.53 5.39 10.00
N GLU A 172 8.14 4.29 10.44
CA GLU A 172 8.86 4.23 11.71
C GLU A 172 10.12 5.12 11.67
N VAL A 173 10.86 5.08 10.56
CA VAL A 173 11.99 6.01 10.30
C VAL A 173 11.53 7.46 10.37
N PHE A 174 10.38 7.75 9.74
CA PHE A 174 9.79 9.07 9.69
C PHE A 174 9.46 9.62 11.10
N LYS A 175 8.79 8.82 11.93
CA LYS A 175 8.34 9.26 13.26
C LYS A 175 9.44 9.24 14.33
N ALA A 176 10.64 8.78 14.00
CA ALA A 176 11.76 8.74 14.93
C ALA A 176 12.13 10.16 15.42
N GLU A 177 12.12 10.33 16.74
CA GLU A 177 12.35 11.63 17.41
C GLU A 177 13.83 12.04 17.42
N THR A 178 14.75 11.07 17.40
CA THR A 178 16.19 11.31 17.44
C THR A 178 16.87 10.90 16.14
N LEU A 179 17.99 11.56 15.83
CA LEU A 179 18.81 11.19 14.67
C LEU A 179 19.43 9.79 14.82
N GLN A 180 19.75 9.40 16.05
CA GLN A 180 20.35 8.09 16.33
C GLN A 180 19.35 6.95 16.06
N ASP A 181 18.11 7.08 16.57
CA ASP A 181 17.07 6.07 16.35
C ASP A 181 16.69 6.00 14.87
N ARG A 182 16.60 7.16 14.21
CA ARG A 182 16.36 7.22 12.77
C ARG A 182 17.42 6.47 11.98
N GLN A 183 18.70 6.61 12.32
CA GLN A 183 19.78 5.90 11.63
C GLN A 183 19.67 4.38 11.83
N VAL A 184 19.39 3.92 13.05
CA VAL A 184 19.19 2.48 13.32
C VAL A 184 18.05 1.91 12.49
N LEU A 185 16.93 2.64 12.39
CA LEU A 185 15.77 2.21 11.59
C LEU A 185 16.05 2.24 10.09
N LEU A 186 16.81 3.23 9.60
CA LEU A 186 17.27 3.29 8.20
C LEU A 186 18.15 2.08 7.87
N ASP A 187 19.13 1.79 8.71
CA ASP A 187 20.05 0.66 8.51
C ASP A 187 19.29 -0.68 8.53
N ALA A 188 18.32 -0.82 9.44
CA ALA A 188 17.46 -2.01 9.51
C ALA A 188 16.54 -2.17 8.29
N ASN A 189 16.12 -1.06 7.66
CA ASN A 189 15.20 -1.08 6.53
C ASN A 189 15.91 -1.13 5.15
N ALA A 190 17.21 -0.87 5.10
CA ALA A 190 17.96 -0.76 3.85
C ALA A 190 17.92 -2.05 3.00
N GLU A 191 17.94 -3.22 3.66
CA GLU A 191 17.82 -4.49 2.94
C GLU A 191 16.43 -4.68 2.33
N ASN A 192 15.37 -4.32 3.05
CA ASN A 192 14.00 -4.41 2.56
C ASN A 192 13.75 -3.48 1.38
N GLU A 193 14.26 -2.24 1.42
CA GLU A 193 14.20 -1.32 0.28
C GLU A 193 14.87 -1.92 -0.96
N LYS A 194 16.08 -2.45 -0.79
CA LYS A 194 16.83 -3.08 -1.89
C LYS A 194 16.09 -4.28 -2.46
N LEU A 195 15.59 -5.18 -1.61
CA LEU A 195 14.88 -6.38 -2.05
C LEU A 195 13.53 -6.03 -2.70
N ALA A 196 12.82 -5.03 -2.19
CA ALA A 196 11.59 -4.51 -2.80
C ALA A 196 11.82 -4.08 -4.26
N GLN A 197 12.84 -3.26 -4.52
CA GLN A 197 13.20 -2.81 -5.87
C GLN A 197 13.69 -3.97 -6.76
N GLN A 198 14.49 -4.87 -6.18
CA GLN A 198 15.03 -6.02 -6.90
C GLN A 198 13.92 -6.96 -7.38
N TYR A 199 12.94 -7.29 -6.53
CA TYR A 199 11.88 -8.24 -6.91
C TYR A 199 10.87 -7.66 -7.87
N ILE A 200 10.60 -6.35 -7.85
CA ILE A 200 9.86 -5.68 -8.94
C ILE A 200 10.62 -5.86 -10.26
N SER A 201 11.93 -5.60 -10.27
CA SER A 201 12.76 -5.71 -11.48
C SER A 201 12.83 -7.15 -12.02
N LEU A 202 12.94 -8.13 -11.12
CA LEU A 202 12.94 -9.56 -11.47
C LEU A 202 11.57 -10.00 -11.99
N ALA A 203 10.47 -9.58 -11.37
CA ALA A 203 9.13 -9.85 -11.86
C ALA A 203 8.95 -9.27 -13.27
N TRP A 204 9.38 -8.03 -13.50
CA TRP A 204 9.33 -7.43 -14.83
C TRP A 204 10.15 -8.19 -15.87
N SER A 205 11.36 -8.59 -15.51
CA SER A 205 12.24 -9.36 -16.41
C SER A 205 11.63 -10.72 -16.77
N GLU A 206 10.95 -11.36 -15.81
CA GLU A 206 10.32 -12.65 -16.00
C GLU A 206 9.02 -12.56 -16.82
N ILE A 207 8.26 -11.47 -16.65
CA ILE A 207 7.12 -11.14 -17.53
C ILE A 207 7.60 -10.98 -18.97
N ASP A 208 8.65 -10.18 -19.21
CA ASP A 208 9.21 -9.99 -20.55
C ASP A 208 9.69 -11.32 -21.16
N ARG A 209 10.26 -12.21 -20.34
CA ARG A 209 10.76 -13.52 -20.79
C ARG A 209 9.64 -14.50 -21.15
N LEU A 210 8.56 -14.51 -20.37
CA LEU A 210 7.45 -15.46 -20.50
C LEU A 210 6.35 -14.97 -21.46
N SER A 211 6.29 -13.67 -21.73
CA SER A 211 5.26 -13.07 -22.55
C SER A 211 5.47 -13.35 -24.04
N GLU A 212 4.39 -13.70 -24.72
CA GLU A 212 4.31 -13.71 -26.18
C GLU A 212 3.95 -12.32 -26.75
N THR A 213 3.63 -11.36 -25.87
CA THR A 213 3.27 -9.98 -26.22
C THR A 213 4.32 -8.98 -25.73
N ALA A 214 4.52 -7.91 -26.49
CA ALA A 214 5.35 -6.80 -26.05
C ALA A 214 4.53 -5.86 -25.14
N TYR A 215 5.01 -5.59 -23.93
CA TYR A 215 4.42 -4.59 -23.04
C TYR A 215 5.19 -3.27 -23.10
N ASP A 216 4.46 -2.16 -23.21
CA ASP A 216 5.04 -0.84 -23.01
C ASP A 216 5.18 -0.57 -21.49
N ARG A 217 6.43 -0.40 -21.04
CA ARG A 217 6.75 0.10 -19.69
C ARG A 217 7.02 1.61 -19.82
N LYS A 218 6.31 2.43 -19.03
CA LYS A 218 6.47 3.90 -19.03
C LYS A 218 7.56 4.34 -18.07
#